data_AF-A0A7C2PV71-F1
#
_entry.id   AF-A0A7C2PV71-F1
#
_cell.length_a   1.000
_cell.length_b   1.000
_cell.length_c   1.000
_cell.angle_alpha   90.00
_cell.angle_beta   90.00
_cell.angle_gamma   90.00
#
_symmetry.space_group_name_H-M   'P 1'
#
loop_
_entity.id
_entity.type
_entity.pdbx_description
1 polymer ?
#
loop_
_entity_poly.entity_id
_entity_poly.type
_entity_poly.pdbx_seq_one_letter_code
_entity_poly.pdbx_strand_id
1 'polypeptide(L)'
;MAQILALGVEEQRVWVIIDIVDPPEKRTTLGDGFRVDARIVVWERADVLKVPASALFRRRDEWAVLVATDGRAALRAVRIGRHNGLEAELLDGLQPGEPVILYPSDKVHDGTRIVRR
;
A
#
# COMPACT_ATOMS: atom_id res chain seq x y z
N MET A 1 -13.52 -0.83 27.45
CA MET A 1 -14.26 -2.06 27.77
C MET A 1 -13.89 -3.09 26.70
N ALA A 2 -13.01 -4.03 27.04
CA ALA A 2 -12.58 -5.07 26.11
C ALA A 2 -13.71 -6.10 25.92
N GLN A 3 -14.05 -6.42 24.68
CA GLN A 3 -14.97 -7.50 24.33
C GLN A 3 -14.17 -8.60 23.63
N ILE A 4 -14.13 -9.78 24.24
CA ILE A 4 -13.49 -10.95 23.65
C ILE A 4 -14.48 -11.54 22.64
N LEU A 5 -14.13 -11.51 21.35
CA LEU A 5 -14.90 -12.18 20.31
C LEU A 5 -14.71 -13.70 20.42
N ALA A 6 -15.67 -14.49 19.93
CA ALA A 6 -15.67 -15.96 20.01
C ALA A 6 -14.42 -16.64 19.38
N LEU A 7 -13.60 -15.90 18.64
CA LEU A 7 -12.34 -16.35 18.02
C LEU A 7 -11.08 -16.00 18.85
N GLY A 8 -11.22 -15.44 20.07
CA GLY A 8 -10.09 -15.06 20.92
C GLY A 8 -9.36 -13.79 20.48
N VAL A 9 -9.95 -13.00 19.58
CA VAL A 9 -9.45 -11.69 19.17
C VAL A 9 -10.11 -10.62 20.04
N GLU A 10 -9.29 -9.81 20.70
CA GLU A 10 -9.74 -8.64 21.46
C GLU A 10 -9.90 -7.45 20.53
N GLU A 11 -11.13 -6.97 20.34
CA GLU A 11 -11.38 -5.78 19.54
C GLU A 11 -11.13 -4.53 20.38
N GLN A 12 -10.07 -3.79 20.09
CA GLN A 12 -9.80 -2.48 20.71
C GLN A 12 -10.48 -1.37 19.93
N ARG A 13 -11.51 -0.76 20.53
CA ARG A 13 -12.20 0.41 19.97
C ARG A 13 -11.78 1.67 20.72
N VAL A 14 -11.51 2.73 19.96
CA VAL A 14 -11.26 4.08 20.47
C VAL A 14 -12.27 5.05 19.87
N TRP A 15 -12.72 6.01 20.67
CA TRP A 15 -13.57 7.09 20.19
C TRP A 15 -12.72 8.13 19.46
N VAL A 16 -13.17 8.53 18.28
CA VAL A 16 -12.59 9.66 17.52
C VAL A 16 -13.68 10.70 17.36
N ILE A 17 -13.42 11.91 17.85
CA ILE A 17 -14.31 13.07 17.68
C ILE A 17 -13.71 13.92 16.57
N ILE A 18 -14.51 14.26 15.56
CA ILE A 18 -14.08 14.99 14.36
C ILE A 18 -14.93 16.24 14.26
N ASP A 19 -14.26 17.39 14.26
CA ASP A 19 -14.89 18.67 13.93
C ASP A 19 -14.73 18.94 12.44
N ILE A 20 -15.80 19.39 11.82
CA ILE A 20 -15.69 19.99 10.49
C ILE A 20 -15.10 21.39 10.70
N VAL A 21 -14.24 21.86 9.78
CA VAL A 21 -13.53 23.14 9.93
C VAL A 21 -14.16 24.31 9.15
N ASP A 22 -14.94 24.02 8.10
CA ASP A 22 -15.58 25.07 7.29
C ASP A 22 -16.62 25.87 8.09
N PRO A 23 -16.84 27.17 7.94
CA PRO A 23 -17.89 27.84 8.72
C PRO A 23 -19.32 27.35 8.33
N PRO A 24 -20.33 27.41 9.23
CA PRO A 24 -21.67 26.87 8.97
C PRO A 24 -22.34 27.38 7.68
N GLU A 25 -22.04 28.62 7.27
CA GLU A 25 -22.56 29.25 6.06
C GLU A 25 -22.07 28.54 4.78
N LYS A 26 -20.97 27.78 4.86
CA LYS A 26 -20.44 26.95 3.75
C LYS A 26 -20.95 25.51 3.77
N ARG A 27 -21.75 25.13 4.76
CA ARG A 27 -22.25 23.76 4.96
C ARG A 27 -23.77 23.67 4.86
N THR A 28 -24.40 24.51 4.04
CA THR A 28 -25.87 24.61 3.94
C THR A 28 -26.56 23.31 3.51
N THR A 29 -25.83 22.39 2.90
CA THR A 29 -26.33 21.07 2.47
C THR A 29 -26.13 19.96 3.51
N LEU A 30 -25.43 20.24 4.61
CA LEU A 30 -25.19 19.27 5.67
C LEU A 30 -26.19 19.48 6.81
N GLY A 31 -27.15 18.58 6.92
CA GLY A 31 -28.17 18.60 7.98
C GLY A 31 -27.77 17.79 9.22
N ASP A 32 -28.53 17.99 10.29
CA ASP A 32 -28.47 17.13 11.48
C ASP A 32 -28.88 15.68 11.14
N GLY A 33 -28.25 14.71 11.82
CA GLY A 33 -28.54 13.28 11.64
C GLY A 33 -28.04 12.67 10.32
N PHE A 34 -27.29 13.41 9.51
CA PHE A 34 -26.71 12.88 8.27
C PHE A 34 -25.67 11.80 8.57
N ARG A 35 -25.74 10.71 7.81
CA ARG A 35 -24.67 9.71 7.79
C ARG A 35 -23.50 10.25 6.98
N VAL A 36 -22.31 10.18 7.57
CA VAL A 36 -21.05 10.55 6.91
C VAL A 36 -20.14 9.34 6.83
N ASP A 37 -19.48 9.17 5.67
CA ASP A 37 -18.37 8.24 5.53
C ASP A 37 -17.06 9.05 5.60
N ALA A 38 -16.35 8.94 6.71
CA ALA A 38 -15.10 9.65 6.92
C ALA A 38 -13.91 8.82 6.40
N ARG A 39 -13.04 9.44 5.59
CA ARG A 39 -11.73 8.87 5.24
C ARG A 39 -10.68 9.50 6.13
N ILE A 40 -10.06 8.70 7.00
CA ILE A 40 -8.99 9.15 7.89
C ILE A 40 -7.64 8.89 7.22
N VAL A 41 -6.95 9.96 6.81
CA VAL A 41 -5.60 9.88 6.25
C VAL A 41 -4.59 10.01 7.39
N VAL A 42 -3.90 8.92 7.72
CA VAL A 42 -2.89 8.89 8.80
C VAL A 42 -1.49 9.28 8.33
N TRP A 43 -1.25 9.22 7.03
CA TRP A 43 0.01 9.58 6.40
C TRP A 43 -0.21 9.90 4.92
N GLU A 44 0.48 10.93 4.45
CA GLU A 44 0.57 11.27 3.03
C GLU A 44 1.95 11.87 2.72
N ARG A 45 2.35 11.73 1.46
CA ARG A 45 3.56 12.36 0.93
C ARG A 45 3.39 12.58 -0.57
N ALA A 46 3.73 13.79 -1.03
CA ALA A 46 3.79 14.12 -2.45
C ALA A 46 5.08 13.58 -3.08
N ASP A 47 5.09 13.45 -4.41
CA ASP A 47 6.28 13.17 -5.22
C ASP A 47 7.04 11.89 -4.81
N VAL A 48 6.30 10.81 -4.56
CA VAL A 48 6.86 9.49 -4.26
C VAL A 48 6.74 8.53 -5.45
N LEU A 49 7.78 7.73 -5.69
CA LEU A 49 7.68 6.57 -6.56
C LEU A 49 7.00 5.44 -5.78
N LYS A 50 6.01 4.80 -6.39
CA LYS A 50 5.26 3.71 -5.79
C LYS A 50 5.53 2.40 -6.50
N VAL A 51 5.52 1.32 -5.74
CA VAL A 51 5.55 -0.05 -6.24
C VAL A 51 4.34 -0.82 -5.69
N PRO A 52 3.63 -1.62 -6.50
CA PRO A 52 2.57 -2.49 -6.00
C PRO A 52 3.09 -3.44 -4.93
N ALA A 53 2.38 -3.55 -3.81
CA ALA A 53 2.72 -4.47 -2.73
C ALA A 53 2.81 -5.93 -3.23
N SER A 54 2.00 -6.29 -4.22
CA SER A 54 1.97 -7.62 -4.85
C SER A 54 3.22 -7.98 -5.65
N ALA A 55 4.08 -7.01 -5.99
CA ALA A 55 5.36 -7.27 -6.65
C ALA A 55 6.51 -7.49 -5.66
N LEU A 56 6.33 -7.08 -4.41
CA LEU A 56 7.35 -7.14 -3.37
C LEU A 56 7.38 -8.51 -2.71
N PHE A 57 8.58 -9.05 -2.54
CA PHE A 57 8.80 -10.25 -1.74
C PHE A 57 10.08 -10.12 -0.93
N ARG A 58 10.16 -10.90 0.15
CA ARG A 58 11.36 -10.96 0.97
C ARG A 58 12.35 -11.94 0.37
N ARG A 59 13.61 -11.50 0.26
CA ARG A 59 14.74 -12.37 -0.07
C ARG A 59 15.81 -12.16 0.99
N ARG A 60 15.99 -13.17 1.85
CA ARG A 60 16.72 -13.00 3.12
C ARG A 60 16.07 -11.87 3.93
N ASP A 61 16.86 -10.91 4.40
CA ASP A 61 16.40 -9.80 5.23
C ASP A 61 16.04 -8.53 4.43
N GLU A 62 16.11 -8.59 3.09
CA GLU A 62 15.90 -7.45 2.20
C GLU A 62 14.58 -7.57 1.40
N TRP A 63 14.07 -6.43 0.96
CA TRP A 63 12.98 -6.38 -0.02
C TRP A 63 13.54 -6.52 -1.43
N ALA A 64 12.83 -7.27 -2.26
CA ALA A 64 13.17 -7.44 -3.67
C ALA A 64 11.92 -7.40 -4.56
N VAL A 65 12.17 -7.12 -5.84
CA VAL A 65 11.21 -7.29 -6.94
C VAL A 65 11.88 -8.04 -8.08
N LEU A 66 11.07 -8.52 -9.03
CA LEU A 66 11.54 -8.95 -10.34
C LEU A 66 11.10 -7.92 -11.38
N VAL A 67 12.05 -7.39 -12.12
CA VAL A 67 11.83 -6.45 -13.24
C VAL A 67 11.79 -7.23 -14.54
N ALA A 68 10.88 -6.89 -15.43
CA ALA A 68 10.83 -7.46 -16.77
C ALA A 68 11.79 -6.69 -17.70
N THR A 69 12.92 -7.29 -18.04
CA THR A 69 13.94 -6.69 -18.91
C THR A 69 14.31 -7.67 -20.01
N ASP A 70 14.17 -7.26 -21.28
CA ASP A 70 14.54 -8.05 -22.46
C ASP A 70 13.95 -9.48 -22.49
N GLY A 71 12.68 -9.61 -22.09
CA GLY A 71 11.99 -10.91 -22.04
C GLY A 71 12.52 -11.83 -20.93
N ARG A 72 13.19 -11.28 -19.92
CA ARG A 72 13.66 -12.00 -18.73
C ARG A 72 13.27 -11.28 -17.46
N ALA A 73 13.13 -12.04 -16.39
CA ALA A 73 12.99 -11.53 -15.04
C ALA A 73 14.38 -11.20 -14.47
N ALA A 74 14.61 -9.94 -14.11
CA ALA A 74 15.82 -9.48 -13.45
C ALA A 74 15.52 -9.19 -11.98
N LEU A 75 16.25 -9.84 -11.08
CA LEU A 75 16.09 -9.64 -9.65
C LEU A 75 16.71 -8.32 -9.22
N ARG A 76 15.95 -7.51 -8.47
CA ARG A 76 16.41 -6.23 -7.96
C ARG A 76 16.10 -6.10 -6.48
N ALA A 77 17.13 -5.84 -5.68
CA ALA A 77 16.96 -5.40 -4.29
C ALA A 77 16.39 -3.99 -4.29
N VAL A 78 15.42 -3.74 -3.40
CA VAL A 78 14.75 -2.44 -3.28
C VAL A 78 14.67 -2.02 -1.83
N ARG A 79 14.61 -0.71 -1.61
CA ARG A 79 14.33 -0.14 -0.29
C ARG A 79 12.96 0.50 -0.33
N ILE A 80 12.10 0.11 0.61
CA ILE A 80 10.74 0.65 0.72
C ILE A 80 10.58 1.51 1.98
N GLY A 81 9.68 2.49 1.89
CA GLY A 81 9.26 3.34 3.00
C GLY A 81 7.91 2.90 3.53
N ARG A 82 6.95 3.84 3.55
CA ARG A 82 5.59 3.56 4.00
C ARG A 82 4.86 2.61 3.06
N HIS A 83 4.03 1.75 3.64
CA HIS A 83 3.28 0.72 2.93
C HIS A 83 1.85 0.70 3.46
N ASN A 84 0.85 0.60 2.58
CA ASN A 84 -0.57 0.66 2.93
C ASN A 84 -1.37 -0.63 2.64
N GLY A 85 -0.70 -1.72 2.26
CA GLY A 85 -1.28 -3.02 1.92
C GLY A 85 -1.44 -3.23 0.41
N LEU A 86 -1.61 -2.14 -0.34
CA LEU A 86 -1.81 -2.16 -1.79
C LEU A 86 -0.56 -1.70 -2.54
N GLU A 87 0.09 -0.67 -2.00
CA GLU A 87 1.27 -0.03 -2.55
C GLU A 87 2.30 0.23 -1.45
N ALA A 88 3.56 0.32 -1.85
CA ALA A 88 4.65 0.79 -1.01
C ALA A 88 5.37 1.97 -1.67
N GLU A 89 5.81 2.92 -0.86
CA GLU A 89 6.76 3.95 -1.25
C GLU A 89 8.10 3.28 -1.57
N LEU A 90 8.60 3.49 -2.79
CA LEU A 90 9.91 3.04 -3.20
C LEU A 90 10.92 4.16 -2.92
N LEU A 91 11.89 3.87 -2.07
CA LEU A 91 12.95 4.80 -1.69
C LEU A 91 14.22 4.60 -2.51
N ASP A 92 14.47 3.40 -3.02
CA ASP A 92 15.62 3.06 -3.86
C ASP A 92 15.42 1.73 -4.60
N GLY A 93 16.19 1.53 -5.67
CA GLY A 93 16.33 0.25 -6.37
C GLY A 93 15.66 0.17 -7.75
N LEU A 94 14.68 1.04 -8.04
CA LEU A 94 14.04 1.16 -9.36
C LEU A 94 13.87 2.61 -9.78
N GLN A 95 13.77 2.81 -11.08
CA GLN A 95 13.43 4.06 -11.74
C GLN A 95 11.96 4.06 -12.19
N PRO A 96 11.35 5.26 -12.33
CA PRO A 96 10.02 5.37 -12.91
C PRO A 96 9.93 4.72 -14.30
N GLY A 97 8.89 3.92 -14.52
CA GLY A 97 8.63 3.25 -15.80
C GLY A 97 9.24 1.84 -15.91
N GLU A 98 10.06 1.39 -14.96
CA GLU A 98 10.53 0.01 -14.95
C GLU A 98 9.36 -0.97 -14.69
N PRO A 99 9.11 -1.95 -15.59
CA PRO A 99 8.00 -2.88 -15.43
C PRO A 99 8.33 -3.96 -14.41
N VAL A 100 7.55 -4.06 -13.34
CA VAL A 100 7.69 -5.09 -12.30
C VAL A 100 6.73 -6.26 -12.53
N ILE A 101 7.13 -7.46 -12.12
CA ILE A 101 6.30 -8.66 -12.17
C ILE A 101 5.43 -8.71 -10.90
N LEU A 102 4.10 -8.73 -11.09
CA LEU A 102 3.15 -8.91 -10.00
C LEU A 102 3.01 -10.38 -9.64
N TYR A 103 2.82 -10.66 -8.34
CA TYR A 103 2.62 -12.01 -7.81
C TYR A 103 3.66 -13.03 -8.32
N PRO A 104 4.97 -12.77 -8.16
CA PRO A 104 5.98 -13.69 -8.63
C PRO A 104 5.87 -15.04 -7.91
N SER A 105 5.76 -16.12 -8.68
CA SER A 105 5.85 -17.47 -8.11
C SER A 105 7.30 -17.83 -7.80
N ASP A 106 7.50 -18.80 -6.92
CA ASP A 106 8.78 -19.41 -6.59
C ASP A 106 9.56 -19.97 -7.82
N LYS A 107 8.84 -20.23 -8.92
CA LYS A 107 9.42 -20.68 -10.20
C LYS A 107 10.09 -19.55 -10.99
N VAL A 108 9.74 -18.29 -10.74
CA VAL A 108 10.33 -17.14 -11.44
C VAL A 108 11.46 -16.59 -10.59
N HIS A 109 12.68 -16.90 -11.00
CA HIS A 109 13.92 -16.39 -10.40
C HIS A 109 14.68 -15.53 -11.40
N ASP A 110 15.78 -14.94 -10.94
CA ASP A 110 16.67 -14.14 -11.79
C ASP A 110 17.07 -14.89 -13.09
N GLY A 111 16.99 -14.19 -14.22
CA GLY A 111 17.26 -14.72 -15.55
C GLY A 111 16.11 -15.54 -16.17
N THR A 112 15.02 -15.83 -15.44
CA THR A 112 13.90 -16.63 -15.97
C THR A 112 13.31 -15.96 -17.21
N ARG A 113 13.12 -16.72 -18.29
CA ARG A 113 12.48 -16.22 -19.51
C ARG A 113 11.00 -15.98 -19.25
N ILE A 114 10.52 -14.80 -19.62
CA ILE A 114 9.14 -14.36 -19.45
C ILE A 114 8.59 -13.83 -20.77
N VAL A 115 7.27 -13.85 -20.90
CA VAL A 115 6.56 -13.24 -22.03
C VAL A 115 5.46 -12.37 -21.45
N ARG A 116 5.41 -11.11 -21.92
CA ARG A 116 4.31 -10.22 -21.57
C ARG A 116 3.05 -10.72 -22.28
N ARG A 117 2.01 -11.01 -21.50
CA ARG A 117 0.70 -11.40 -22.02
C ARG A 117 -0.25 -10.20 -22.00
#